data_AF-A0A2R4ME22-F1
#
_entry.id   AF-A0A2R4ME22-F1
#
_cell.length_a   1.000
_cell.length_b   1.000
_cell.length_c   1.000
_cell.angle_alpha   90.00
_cell.angle_beta   90.00
_cell.angle_gamma   90.00
#
_symmetry.space_group_name_H-M   'P 1'
#
loop_
_entity.id
_entity.type
_entity.pdbx_description
1 polymer ?
#
loop_
_entity_poly.entity_id
_entity_poly.type
_entity_poly.pdbx_seq_one_letter_code
_entity_poly.pdbx_strand_id
1 'polypeptide(L)'
;MTKIKNPIGRATEEWIGSSPDAKVPDRVRLRVFERHNGICYLSGIKILPGMDWDIEHVVPLCMGGEHRESNMRPALRKYHKPKTAKDRKAKAKSDRIRKKHLGIRKPSRMPGSRNSKFKRKLDGTVVER
;
A
#
# COMPACT_ATOMS: atom_id res chain seq x y z
N MET A 1 -1.02 18.97 -19.69
CA MET A 1 -1.86 18.11 -18.83
C MET A 1 -2.41 16.98 -19.70
N THR A 2 -2.23 15.72 -19.28
CA THR A 2 -2.67 14.55 -20.04
C THR A 2 -4.20 14.48 -20.03
N LYS A 3 -4.84 14.43 -21.21
CA LYS A 3 -6.28 14.21 -21.32
C LYS A 3 -6.56 12.72 -21.34
N ILE A 4 -7.51 12.28 -20.53
CA ILE A 4 -7.98 10.89 -20.51
C ILE A 4 -9.32 10.82 -21.22
N LYS A 5 -9.52 9.72 -21.97
CA LYS A 5 -10.81 9.41 -22.58
C LYS A 5 -11.86 9.23 -21.47
N ASN A 6 -12.86 10.09 -21.50
CA ASN A 6 -14.03 9.96 -20.65
C ASN A 6 -15.00 8.98 -21.34
N PRO A 7 -15.47 7.92 -20.66
CA PRO A 7 -16.48 7.03 -21.23
C PRO A 7 -17.76 7.78 -21.64
N ILE A 8 -18.12 8.84 -20.93
CA ILE A 8 -19.27 9.69 -21.25
C ILE A 8 -18.78 11.09 -21.65
N GLY A 9 -18.92 11.45 -22.93
CA GLY A 9 -18.67 12.80 -23.42
C GLY A 9 -17.23 13.11 -23.83
N ARG A 10 -16.83 14.38 -23.70
CA ARG A 10 -15.52 14.88 -24.17
C ARG A 10 -14.38 14.38 -23.27
N ALA A 11 -13.19 14.29 -23.86
CA ALA A 11 -11.97 13.98 -23.10
C ALA A 11 -11.76 15.00 -21.98
N THR A 12 -11.48 14.52 -20.78
CA THR A 12 -11.26 15.35 -19.58
C THR A 12 -9.82 15.29 -19.16
N GLU A 13 -9.34 16.34 -18.50
CA GLU A 13 -8.04 16.30 -17.84
C GLU A 13 -8.01 15.21 -16.77
N GLU A 14 -6.88 14.51 -16.71
CA GLU A 14 -6.61 13.52 -15.67
C GLU A 14 -6.71 14.17 -14.29
N TRP A 15 -7.43 13.51 -13.38
CA TRP A 15 -7.36 13.90 -11.99
C TRP A 15 -6.07 13.38 -11.33
N ILE A 16 -5.33 14.29 -10.72
CA ILE A 16 -4.15 14.02 -9.89
C ILE A 16 -4.45 14.59 -8.51
N GLY A 17 -4.32 13.77 -7.47
CA GLY A 17 -4.53 14.20 -6.09
C GLY A 17 -3.49 15.24 -5.67
N SER A 18 -3.91 16.25 -4.90
CA SER A 18 -3.01 17.24 -4.32
C SER A 18 -2.08 16.65 -3.26
N SER A 19 -2.48 15.54 -2.65
CA SER A 19 -1.69 14.76 -1.70
C SER A 19 -2.09 13.27 -1.76
N PRO A 20 -1.25 12.36 -1.21
CA PRO A 20 -1.58 10.94 -1.08
C PRO A 20 -2.88 10.66 -0.32
N ASP A 21 -3.27 11.57 0.59
CA ASP A 21 -4.44 11.44 1.46
C ASP A 21 -5.67 12.20 0.92
N ALA A 22 -5.55 12.84 -0.24
CA ALA A 22 -6.66 13.56 -0.85
C ALA A 22 -7.82 12.61 -1.16
N LYS A 23 -9.03 12.99 -0.77
CA LYS A 23 -10.24 12.23 -1.11
C LYS A 23 -10.46 12.28 -2.63
N VAL A 24 -10.61 11.11 -3.25
CA VAL A 24 -10.97 11.00 -4.67
C VAL A 24 -12.38 11.60 -4.88
N PRO A 25 -12.53 12.66 -5.71
CA PRO A 25 -13.82 13.31 -5.93
C PRO A 25 -14.82 12.38 -6.60
N ASP A 26 -16.11 12.51 -6.27
CA ASP A 26 -17.16 11.59 -6.74
C ASP A 26 -17.26 11.50 -8.28
N ARG A 27 -17.04 12.61 -8.99
CA ARG A 27 -16.93 12.64 -10.45
C ARG A 27 -15.84 11.72 -10.99
N VAL A 28 -14.70 11.64 -10.30
CA VAL A 28 -13.57 10.78 -10.68
C VAL A 28 -13.91 9.33 -10.35
N ARG A 29 -14.59 9.09 -9.22
CA ARG A 29 -15.06 7.76 -8.83
C ARG A 29 -15.97 7.16 -9.90
N LEU A 30 -16.92 7.95 -10.40
CA LEU A 30 -17.85 7.53 -11.45
C LEU A 30 -17.10 7.22 -12.76
N ARG A 31 -16.22 8.11 -13.21
CA ARG A 31 -15.42 7.89 -14.43
C ARG A 31 -14.57 6.62 -14.36
N VAL A 32 -13.92 6.38 -13.22
CA VAL A 32 -13.12 5.17 -13.00
C VAL A 32 -14.01 3.92 -13.06
N PHE A 33 -15.18 3.96 -12.42
CA PHE A 33 -16.12 2.85 -12.45
C PHE A 33 -16.57 2.52 -13.89
N GLU A 34 -17.00 3.54 -14.64
CA GLU A 34 -17.47 3.39 -16.03
C GLU A 34 -16.34 2.94 -16.98
N ARG A 35 -15.14 3.51 -16.84
CA ARG A 35 -13.98 3.14 -17.68
C ARG A 35 -13.62 1.66 -17.56
N HIS A 36 -13.81 1.09 -16.37
CA HIS A 36 -13.56 -0.33 -16.11
C HIS A 36 -14.84 -1.18 -16.16
N ASN A 37 -15.90 -0.68 -16.81
CA ASN A 37 -17.19 -1.36 -17.01
C ASN A 37 -17.86 -1.85 -15.71
N GLY A 38 -17.55 -1.21 -14.58
CA GLY A 38 -17.99 -1.65 -13.26
C GLY A 38 -17.46 -3.02 -12.86
N ILE A 39 -16.31 -3.46 -13.40
CA ILE A 39 -15.73 -4.76 -13.11
C ILE A 39 -14.63 -4.61 -12.06
N CYS A 40 -14.71 -5.41 -11.00
CA CYS A 40 -13.67 -5.50 -9.99
C CYS A 40 -12.36 -5.96 -10.63
N TYR A 41 -11.31 -5.13 -10.59
CA TYR A 41 -10.06 -5.48 -11.25
C TYR A 41 -9.31 -6.65 -10.58
N LEU A 42 -9.60 -6.92 -9.30
CA LEU A 42 -8.95 -7.99 -8.54
C LEU A 42 -9.58 -9.36 -8.77
N SER A 43 -10.89 -9.41 -8.98
CA SER A 43 -11.63 -10.67 -9.09
C SER A 43 -12.27 -10.90 -10.46
N GLY A 44 -12.36 -9.88 -11.31
CA GLY A 44 -13.09 -9.94 -12.59
C GLY A 44 -14.61 -9.95 -12.45
N ILE A 45 -15.14 -9.85 -11.22
CA ILE A 45 -16.59 -9.88 -10.96
C ILE A 45 -17.19 -8.50 -11.27
N LYS A 46 -18.33 -8.47 -11.97
CA LYS A 46 -19.12 -7.26 -12.18
C LYS A 46 -19.72 -6.77 -10.86
N ILE A 47 -19.49 -5.51 -10.54
CA ILE A 47 -19.99 -4.85 -9.34
C ILE A 47 -21.46 -4.50 -9.59
N LEU A 48 -22.34 -5.12 -8.82
CA LEU A 48 -23.78 -4.88 -8.88
C LEU A 48 -24.20 -3.82 -7.85
N PRO A 49 -25.37 -3.18 -8.03
CA PRO A 49 -25.95 -2.31 -7.02
C PRO A 49 -26.03 -3.01 -5.65
N GLY A 50 -25.67 -2.29 -4.59
CA GLY A 50 -25.62 -2.82 -3.22
C GLY A 50 -24.33 -3.56 -2.85
N MET A 51 -23.40 -3.79 -3.78
CA MET A 51 -22.09 -4.33 -3.45
C MET A 51 -21.12 -3.23 -3.01
N ASP A 52 -20.46 -3.43 -1.86
CA ASP A 52 -19.42 -2.51 -1.38
C ASP A 52 -18.15 -2.59 -2.24
N TRP A 53 -17.75 -1.45 -2.78
CA TRP A 53 -16.52 -1.30 -3.56
C TRP A 53 -15.77 -0.03 -3.19
N ASP A 54 -14.45 -0.08 -3.37
CA ASP A 54 -13.53 1.02 -3.13
C ASP A 54 -12.73 1.30 -4.40
N ILE A 55 -12.15 2.49 -4.48
CA ILE A 55 -11.13 2.79 -5.48
C ILE A 55 -9.81 2.34 -4.93
N GLU A 56 -9.12 1.54 -5.71
CA GLU A 56 -7.85 0.98 -5.35
C GLU A 56 -6.78 1.37 -6.37
N HIS A 57 -5.58 1.61 -5.86
CA HIS A 57 -4.41 1.90 -6.70
C HIS A 57 -3.85 0.59 -7.25
N VAL A 58 -3.69 0.51 -8.57
CA VAL A 58 -3.10 -0.68 -9.23
C VAL A 58 -1.69 -0.88 -8.74
N VAL A 59 -0.88 0.17 -8.82
CA VAL A 59 0.40 0.28 -8.14
C VAL A 59 0.19 1.00 -6.81
N PRO A 60 0.43 0.34 -5.66
CA PRO A 60 0.25 0.97 -4.36
C PRO A 60 1.15 2.20 -4.17
N LEU A 61 0.65 3.23 -3.47
CA LEU A 61 1.44 4.44 -3.16
C LEU A 61 2.75 4.11 -2.41
N CYS A 62 2.73 3.10 -1.54
CA CYS A 62 3.91 2.67 -0.79
C CYS A 62 5.02 2.03 -1.67
N MET A 63 4.69 1.68 -2.92
CA MET A 63 5.62 1.10 -3.90
C MET A 63 5.94 2.09 -5.03
N GLY A 64 5.71 3.39 -4.84
CA GLY A 64 5.93 4.42 -5.85
C GLY A 64 4.76 4.63 -6.81
N GLY A 65 3.59 4.07 -6.50
CA GLY A 65 2.36 4.37 -7.22
C GLY A 65 1.95 5.83 -7.05
N GLU A 66 1.33 6.38 -8.08
CA GLU A 66 0.88 7.78 -8.08
C GLU A 66 -0.60 7.87 -7.68
N HIS A 67 -0.96 8.93 -6.96
CA HIS A 67 -2.34 9.21 -6.59
C HIS A 67 -3.07 9.91 -7.75
N ARG A 68 -3.29 9.19 -8.85
CA ARG A 68 -3.93 9.71 -10.06
C ARG A 68 -4.89 8.72 -10.70
N GLU A 69 -5.78 9.25 -11.54
CA GLU A 69 -6.88 8.49 -12.13
C GLU A 69 -6.42 7.33 -13.02
N SER A 70 -5.30 7.45 -13.74
CA SER A 70 -4.74 6.34 -14.54
C SER A 70 -4.31 5.14 -13.71
N ASN A 71 -3.91 5.36 -12.44
CA ASN A 71 -3.51 4.32 -11.51
C ASN A 71 -4.70 3.77 -10.69
N MET A 72 -5.93 4.20 -10.95
CA MET A 72 -7.11 3.85 -10.16
C MET A 72 -8.02 2.84 -10.86
N ARG A 73 -8.51 1.87 -10.09
CA ARG A 73 -9.48 0.87 -10.55
C ARG A 73 -10.52 0.57 -9.47
N PRO A 74 -11.75 0.19 -9.86
CA PRO A 74 -12.75 -0.24 -8.89
C PRO A 74 -12.41 -1.65 -8.37
N ALA A 75 -12.51 -1.83 -7.05
CA ALA A 75 -12.26 -3.10 -6.39
C ALA A 75 -13.34 -3.37 -5.35
N LEU A 76 -13.90 -4.58 -5.38
CA LEU A 76 -14.80 -5.05 -4.33
C LEU A 76 -14.07 -5.09 -2.98
N ARG A 77 -14.71 -4.58 -1.93
CA ARG A 77 -14.11 -4.44 -0.60
C ARG A 77 -13.60 -5.77 -0.04
N LYS A 78 -14.28 -6.88 -0.35
CA LYS A 78 -13.89 -8.25 0.01
C LYS A 78 -12.50 -8.63 -0.51
N TYR A 79 -12.17 -8.26 -1.75
CA TYR A 79 -10.89 -8.59 -2.39
C TYR A 79 -9.84 -7.49 -2.17
N HIS A 80 -10.29 -6.25 -1.99
CA HIS A 80 -9.43 -5.12 -1.67
C HIS A 80 -8.71 -5.33 -0.33
N LYS A 81 -9.43 -5.72 0.74
CA LYS A 81 -8.84 -5.94 2.08
C LYS A 81 -7.60 -6.86 2.09
N PRO A 82 -7.62 -8.07 1.48
CA PRO A 82 -6.44 -8.93 1.36
C PRO A 82 -5.27 -8.26 0.63
N LYS A 83 -5.52 -7.53 -0.46
CA LYS A 83 -4.48 -6.80 -1.18
C LYS A 83 -3.85 -5.71 -0.30
N THR A 84 -4.67 -4.90 0.36
CA THR A 84 -4.19 -3.88 1.30
C THR A 84 -3.33 -4.49 2.41
N ALA A 85 -3.67 -5.68 2.91
CA ALA A 85 -2.86 -6.39 3.90
C ALA A 85 -1.50 -6.83 3.33
N LYS A 86 -1.47 -7.35 2.09
CA LYS A 86 -0.23 -7.73 1.39
C LYS A 86 0.69 -6.52 1.16
N ASP A 87 0.13 -5.40 0.72
CA ASP A 87 0.89 -4.18 0.43
C ASP A 87 1.46 -3.55 1.70
N ARG A 88 0.67 -3.54 2.80
CA ARG A 88 1.16 -3.11 4.12
C ARG A 88 2.30 -4.01 4.63
N LYS A 89 2.21 -5.32 4.43
CA LYS A 89 3.27 -6.27 4.80
C LYS A 89 4.57 -6.01 4.00
N ALA A 90 4.45 -5.74 2.70
CA ALA A 90 5.58 -5.40 1.86
C ALA A 90 6.23 -4.06 2.29
N LYS A 91 5.43 -3.03 2.55
CA LYS A 91 5.89 -1.74 3.11
C LYS A 91 6.65 -1.95 4.42
N ALA A 92 6.08 -2.68 5.37
CA ALA A 92 6.72 -2.96 6.66
C ALA A 92 8.07 -3.69 6.51
N LYS A 93 8.18 -4.61 5.54
CA LYS A 93 9.45 -5.27 5.22
C LYS A 93 10.47 -4.26 4.69
N SER A 94 10.08 -3.41 3.75
CA SER A 94 10.93 -2.35 3.19
C SER A 94 11.43 -1.40 4.29
N ASP A 95 10.51 -0.91 5.13
CA ASP A 95 10.84 -0.04 6.26
C ASP A 95 11.80 -0.70 7.24
N ARG A 96 11.63 -2.01 7.52
CA ARG A 96 12.55 -2.75 8.38
C ARG A 96 13.95 -2.85 7.78
N ILE A 97 14.06 -3.07 6.46
CA ILE A 97 15.36 -3.13 5.77
C ILE A 97 16.01 -1.74 5.78
N ARG A 98 15.25 -0.69 5.48
CA ARG A 98 15.72 0.70 5.50
C ARG A 98 16.21 1.11 6.89
N LYS A 99 15.45 0.78 7.95
CA LYS A 99 15.85 1.02 9.34
C LYS A 99 17.19 0.36 9.68
N LYS A 100 17.42 -0.88 9.23
CA LYS A 100 18.72 -1.56 9.43
C LYS A 100 19.88 -0.84 8.73
N HIS A 101 19.68 -0.41 7.48
CA HIS A 101 20.71 0.31 6.72
C HIS A 101 21.03 1.67 7.33
N LEU A 102 20.03 2.37 7.85
CA LEU A 102 20.21 3.66 8.54
C LEU A 102 20.72 3.52 9.98
N GLY A 103 20.99 2.31 10.47
CA GLY A 103 21.42 2.09 11.86
C GLY A 103 20.33 2.29 12.91
N ILE A 104 19.07 2.53 12.50
CA ILE A 104 17.90 2.67 13.38
C ILE A 104 17.46 1.27 13.85
N ARG A 105 18.29 0.65 14.69
CA ARG A 105 18.03 -0.67 15.27
C ARG A 105 18.06 -0.58 16.79
N LYS A 106 17.12 -1.28 17.44
CA LYS A 106 17.24 -1.52 18.87
C LYS A 106 18.45 -2.44 19.11
N PRO A 107 19.21 -2.22 20.18
CA PRO A 107 20.26 -3.15 20.59
C PRO A 107 19.67 -4.55 20.78
N SER A 108 20.45 -5.58 20.43
CA SER A 108 20.03 -6.97 20.65
C SER A 108 19.76 -7.20 22.14
N ARG A 109 18.65 -7.88 22.43
CA ARG A 109 18.29 -8.34 23.78
C ARG A 109 18.60 -9.83 23.99
N MET A 110 19.24 -10.48 23.00
CA MET A 110 19.63 -11.88 23.12
C MET A 110 20.62 -12.06 24.28
N PRO A 111 20.41 -13.04 25.19
CA PRO A 111 21.37 -13.37 26.24
C PRO A 111 22.75 -13.68 25.64
N GLY A 112 23.82 -13.13 26.21
CA GLY A 112 25.19 -13.25 25.70
C GLY A 112 25.55 -12.27 24.58
N SER A 113 24.61 -11.45 24.09
CA SER A 113 24.94 -10.38 23.14
C SER A 113 25.68 -9.21 23.82
N ARG A 114 26.34 -8.36 23.02
CA ARG A 114 27.13 -7.21 23.53
C ARG A 114 26.33 -6.29 24.47
N ASN A 115 25.01 -6.21 24.32
CA ASN A 115 24.16 -5.33 25.12
C ASN A 115 23.29 -6.08 26.14
N SER A 116 23.55 -7.37 26.36
CA SER A 116 22.84 -8.16 27.36
C SER A 116 23.51 -8.08 28.73
N LYS A 117 22.71 -8.36 29.77
CA LYS A 117 23.15 -8.37 31.17
C LYS A 117 24.16 -9.48 31.47
N PHE A 118 24.17 -10.55 30.67
CA PHE A 118 25.01 -11.72 30.89
C PHE A 118 26.11 -11.81 29.83
N LYS A 119 27.35 -12.07 30.24
CA LYS A 119 28.50 -12.31 29.35
C LYS A 119 29.02 -13.73 29.55
N ARG A 120 29.40 -14.41 28.46
CA ARG A 120 30.09 -15.70 28.51
C ARG A 120 31.60 -15.47 28.47
N LYS A 121 32.32 -15.98 29.47
CA LYS A 121 33.79 -15.94 29.54
C LYS A 121 34.40 -16.99 28.61
N LEU A 122 35.72 -16.91 28.40
CA LEU A 122 36.48 -17.86 27.57
C LEU A 122 36.42 -19.30 28.11
N ASP A 123 36.30 -19.45 29.43
CA ASP A 123 36.11 -20.73 30.14
C ASP A 123 34.68 -21.31 30.00
N GLY A 124 33.80 -20.64 29.26
CA GLY A 124 32.40 -21.06 29.04
C GLY A 124 31.43 -20.63 30.14
N THR A 125 31.88 -20.06 31.25
CA THR A 125 31.00 -19.62 32.34
C THR A 125 30.18 -18.37 31.93
N VAL A 126 28.91 -18.33 32.34
CA VAL A 126 28.04 -17.17 32.12
C VAL A 126 27.94 -16.38 33.42
N VAL A 127 28.34 -15.12 33.38
CA VAL A 127 28.28 -14.21 34.53
C VAL A 127 27.48 -12.97 34.19
N GLU A 128 26.90 -12.35 35.21
CA GLU A 128 26.40 -10.98 35.09
C GLU A 128 27.58 -10.05 34.70
N ARG A 129 27.35 -9.17 33.74
CA ARG A 129 28.41 -8.34 33.17
C ARG A 129 28.87 -7.29 34.16
#